data_AF-A0A285NG20-F1
#
_entry.id   AF-A0A285NG20-F1
#
_cell.length_a   1.000
_cell.length_b   1.000
_cell.length_c   1.000
_cell.angle_alpha   90.00
_cell.angle_beta   90.00
_cell.angle_gamma   90.00
#
_symmetry.space_group_name_H-M   'P 1'
#
loop_
_entity.id
_entity.type
_entity.pdbx_description
1 polymer ?
#
loop_
_entity_poly.entity_id
_entity_poly.type
_entity_poly.pdbx_seq_one_letter_code
_entity_poly.pdbx_strand_id
1 'polypeptide(L)'
;MAKVKNKEDIKYALKYILLDFDVDEFLGVDIYDMERALETKDPELINMVDEILNKFKKEITEPGVYESILFITKENAPLLYGKLKNLK
;
A
#
# COMPACT_ATOMS: atom_id res chain seq x y z
N MET A 1 16.67 13.10 -5.18
CA MET A 1 16.01 12.72 -3.92
C MET A 1 14.56 13.15 -4.04
N ALA A 2 13.63 12.20 -4.19
CA ALA A 2 12.21 12.54 -4.17
C ALA A 2 11.91 13.28 -2.86
N LYS A 3 11.30 14.48 -2.95
CA LYS A 3 10.92 15.27 -1.77
C LYS A 3 10.15 14.36 -0.82
N VAL A 4 10.56 14.34 0.45
CA VAL A 4 9.81 13.69 1.53
C VAL A 4 8.40 14.28 1.46
N LYS A 5 7.42 13.48 1.00
CA LYS A 5 6.00 13.85 0.98
C LYS A 5 5.61 14.18 2.43
N ASN A 6 4.98 15.33 2.64
CA ASN A 6 4.48 15.67 3.97
C ASN A 6 3.29 14.74 4.31
N LYS A 7 2.85 14.73 5.58
CA LYS A 7 1.74 13.86 6.03
C LYS A 7 0.47 14.02 5.18
N GLU A 8 0.17 15.24 4.74
CA GLU A 8 -1.00 15.54 3.90
C GLU A 8 -0.88 14.97 2.49
N ASP A 9 0.32 14.98 1.89
CA ASP A 9 0.58 14.38 0.58
C ASP A 9 0.38 12.85 0.63
N ILE A 10 0.82 12.20 1.72
CA ILE A 10 0.59 10.77 1.94
C ILE A 10 -0.92 10.51 2.08
N LYS A 11 -1.59 11.28 2.94
CA LYS A 11 -3.04 11.16 3.14
C LYS A 11 -3.83 11.34 1.85
N TYR A 12 -3.43 12.29 1.01
CA TYR A 12 -4.03 12.54 -0.29
C TYR A 12 -3.82 11.33 -1.22
N ALA A 13 -2.60 10.80 -1.31
CA ALA A 13 -2.34 9.59 -2.09
C ALA A 13 -3.21 8.41 -1.64
N LEU A 14 -3.30 8.13 -0.34
CA LEU A 14 -4.16 7.05 0.18
C LEU A 14 -5.64 7.25 -0.17
N LYS A 15 -6.13 8.50 -0.24
CA LYS A 15 -7.50 8.77 -0.70
C LYS A 15 -7.71 8.43 -2.17
N TYR A 16 -6.71 8.63 -3.03
CA TYR A 16 -6.81 8.25 -4.45
C TYR A 16 -6.86 6.73 -4.60
N ILE A 17 -5.96 6.02 -3.92
CA ILE A 17 -5.94 4.56 -3.91
C ILE A 17 -7.27 4.01 -3.41
N LEU A 18 -7.89 4.63 -2.40
CA LEU A 18 -9.20 4.23 -1.92
C LEU A 18 -10.32 4.36 -2.97
N LEU A 19 -10.17 5.13 -4.04
CA LEU A 19 -11.21 5.28 -5.06
C LEU A 19 -11.15 4.18 -6.10
N ASP A 20 -9.96 3.80 -6.54
CA ASP A 20 -9.73 2.87 -7.64
C ASP A 20 -8.45 2.06 -7.43
N PHE A 21 -8.43 0.84 -7.96
CA PHE A 21 -7.27 -0.06 -7.85
C PHE A 21 -6.85 -0.53 -9.23
N ASP A 22 -5.70 -0.02 -9.66
CA ASP A 22 -4.98 -0.46 -10.85
C ASP A 22 -3.71 -1.20 -10.42
N VAL A 23 -3.48 -2.40 -10.96
CA VAL A 23 -2.35 -3.25 -10.54
C VAL A 23 -1.00 -2.62 -10.91
N ASP A 24 -0.89 -2.00 -12.08
CA ASP A 24 0.36 -1.42 -12.55
C ASP A 24 0.70 -0.15 -11.75
N GLU A 25 -0.29 0.69 -11.49
CA GLU A 25 -0.15 1.85 -10.60
C GLU A 25 0.20 1.41 -9.18
N PHE A 26 -0.47 0.35 -8.70
CA PHE A 26 -0.23 -0.17 -7.35
C PHE A 26 1.24 -0.58 -7.17
N LEU A 27 1.75 -1.39 -8.09
CA LEU A 27 3.13 -1.86 -8.08
C LEU A 27 4.15 -0.75 -8.32
N GLY A 28 3.80 0.26 -9.11
CA GLY A 28 4.71 1.35 -9.47
C GLY A 28 4.83 2.45 -8.42
N VAL A 29 3.72 2.77 -7.74
CA VAL A 29 3.63 3.96 -6.87
C VAL A 29 2.96 3.65 -5.54
N ASP A 30 1.79 3.02 -5.54
CA ASP A 30 0.96 2.96 -4.34
C ASP A 30 1.59 2.17 -3.21
N ILE A 31 2.31 1.08 -3.52
CA ILE A 31 3.05 0.31 -2.52
C ILE A 31 3.97 1.19 -1.67
N TYR A 32 4.58 2.22 -2.27
CA TYR A 32 5.51 3.10 -1.60
C TYR A 32 4.79 4.17 -0.77
N ASP A 33 3.65 4.66 -1.26
CA ASP A 33 2.84 5.61 -0.49
C ASP A 33 2.15 4.94 0.70
N MET A 34 1.73 3.67 0.56
CA MET A 34 1.24 2.84 1.66
C MET A 34 2.35 2.48 2.64
N GLU A 35 3.56 2.14 2.19
CA GLU A 35 4.70 1.91 3.10
C GLU A 35 5.01 3.15 3.92
N ARG A 36 5.13 4.31 3.27
CA ARG A 36 5.38 5.60 3.95
C ARG A 36 4.31 5.91 4.99
N ALA A 37 3.05 5.62 4.69
CA ALA A 37 1.96 5.77 5.64
C ALA A 37 2.19 4.94 6.91
N LEU A 38 2.63 3.68 6.78
CA LEU A 38 2.96 2.82 7.91
C LEU A 38 4.18 3.33 8.70
N GLU A 39 5.20 3.83 8.01
CA GLU A 39 6.40 4.39 8.63
C GLU A 39 6.11 5.60 9.53
N THR A 40 5.07 6.38 9.23
CA THR A 40 4.68 7.54 10.06
C THR A 40 4.25 7.14 11.47
N LYS A 41 3.84 5.88 11.69
CA LYS A 41 3.22 5.39 12.92
C LYS A 41 1.95 6.15 13.33
N ASP A 42 1.37 6.91 12.41
CA ASP A 42 0.16 7.66 12.64
C ASP A 42 -1.07 6.74 12.54
N PRO A 43 -1.90 6.63 13.59
CA PRO A 43 -3.02 5.68 13.59
C PRO A 43 -4.04 5.93 12.47
N GLU A 44 -4.26 7.18 12.07
CA GLU A 44 -5.18 7.51 10.98
C GLU A 44 -4.67 6.95 9.65
N LEU A 45 -3.41 7.19 9.33
CA LEU A 45 -2.80 6.71 8.09
C LEU A 45 -2.68 5.18 8.06
N ILE A 46 -2.35 4.55 9.19
CA ILE A 46 -2.31 3.08 9.28
C ILE A 46 -3.70 2.48 9.02
N ASN A 47 -4.75 3.07 9.61
CA ASN A 47 -6.12 2.61 9.36
C ASN A 47 -6.52 2.76 7.90
N MET A 48 -6.13 3.84 7.22
CA MET A 48 -6.38 4.00 5.79
C MET A 48 -5.70 2.92 4.95
N VAL A 49 -4.46 2.54 5.29
CA VAL A 49 -3.78 1.41 4.63
C VAL A 49 -4.56 0.11 4.84
N ASP A 50 -5.03 -0.15 6.05
CA ASP A 50 -5.84 -1.33 6.35
C ASP A 50 -7.19 -1.33 5.61
N GLU A 51 -7.82 -0.17 5.46
CA GLU A 51 -9.04 0.00 4.66
C GLU A 51 -8.79 -0.32 3.18
N ILE A 52 -7.71 0.20 2.59
CA ILE A 52 -7.32 -0.10 1.20
C ILE A 52 -7.12 -1.60 1.00
N LEU A 53 -6.29 -2.22 1.86
CA LEU A 53 -5.98 -3.63 1.75
C LEU A 53 -7.23 -4.51 1.89
N ASN A 54 -8.16 -4.15 2.76
CA ASN A 54 -9.42 -4.88 2.91
C ASN A 54 -10.38 -4.64 1.74
N LYS A 55 -10.47 -3.39 1.23
CA LYS A 55 -11.35 -3.02 0.13
C LYS A 55 -10.98 -3.78 -1.15
N PHE A 56 -9.69 -3.79 -1.49
CA PHE A 56 -9.19 -4.43 -2.71
C PHE A 56 -8.57 -5.80 -2.46
N LYS A 57 -8.97 -6.46 -1.35
CA LYS A 57 -8.40 -7.76 -0.95
C LYS A 57 -8.48 -8.77 -2.09
N LYS A 58 -9.59 -8.83 -2.84
CA LYS A 58 -9.80 -9.86 -3.87
C LYS A 58 -8.87 -9.67 -5.06
N GLU A 59 -8.70 -8.43 -5.46
CA GLU A 59 -7.82 -7.98 -6.54
C GLU A 59 -6.34 -8.22 -6.15
N ILE A 60 -5.96 -7.83 -4.93
CA ILE A 60 -4.61 -8.05 -4.40
C ILE A 60 -4.27 -9.54 -4.24
N THR A 61 -5.25 -10.35 -3.81
CA THR A 61 -5.04 -11.78 -3.53
C THR A 61 -5.26 -12.69 -4.74
N GLU A 62 -5.52 -12.12 -5.92
CA GLU A 62 -5.63 -12.87 -7.16
C GLU A 62 -4.31 -13.63 -7.44
N PRO A 63 -4.38 -14.90 -7.90
CA PRO A 63 -3.19 -15.67 -8.23
C PRO A 63 -2.31 -14.95 -9.27
N GLY A 64 -1.00 -14.92 -9.03
CA GLY A 64 -0.02 -14.20 -9.85
C GLY A 64 0.18 -12.75 -9.43
N VAL A 65 -0.92 -12.01 -9.17
CA VAL A 65 -0.88 -10.63 -8.66
C VAL A 65 -0.32 -10.62 -7.25
N TYR A 66 -0.85 -11.49 -6.39
CA TYR A 66 -0.42 -11.58 -4.99
C TYR A 66 1.07 -11.92 -4.88
N GLU A 67 1.54 -12.91 -5.63
CA GLU A 67 2.95 -13.32 -5.62
C GLU A 67 3.86 -12.19 -6.12
N SER A 68 3.43 -11.44 -7.14
CA SER A 68 4.18 -10.30 -7.68
C SER A 68 4.26 -9.15 -6.67
N ILE A 69 3.13 -8.80 -6.04
CA ILE A 69 3.06 -7.81 -4.97
C ILE A 69 3.94 -8.23 -3.80
N LEU A 70 3.84 -9.49 -3.32
CA LEU A 70 4.66 -9.98 -2.22
C LEU A 70 6.16 -9.96 -2.56
N PHE A 71 6.53 -10.31 -3.79
CA PHE A 71 7.92 -10.29 -4.23
C PHE A 71 8.50 -8.88 -4.17
N ILE A 72 7.81 -7.89 -4.74
CA ILE A 72 8.26 -6.50 -4.77
C ILE A 72 8.28 -5.89 -3.35
N THR A 73 7.22 -6.11 -2.58
CA THR A 73 7.07 -5.52 -1.24
C THR A 73 8.03 -6.11 -0.23
N LYS A 74 8.38 -7.39 -0.33
CA LYS A 74 9.34 -8.03 0.59
C LYS A 74 10.69 -7.29 0.66
N GLU A 75 11.17 -6.78 -0.48
CA GLU A 75 12.48 -6.10 -0.55
C GLU A 75 12.37 -4.60 -0.34
N ASN A 76 11.27 -3.97 -0.80
CA ASN A 76 11.16 -2.52 -0.91
C ASN A 76 10.18 -1.86 0.08
N ALA A 77 9.22 -2.63 0.60
CA ALA A 77 8.14 -2.15 1.46
C ALA A 77 7.84 -3.19 2.58
N PRO A 78 8.79 -3.41 3.50
CA PRO A 78 8.73 -4.51 4.45
C PRO A 78 7.56 -4.42 5.45
N LEU A 79 7.10 -3.21 5.82
CA LEU A 79 5.96 -3.05 6.73
C LEU A 79 4.66 -3.46 6.04
N LEU A 80 4.48 -3.03 4.79
CA LEU A 80 3.35 -3.38 3.94
C LEU A 80 3.35 -4.88 3.63
N TYR A 81 4.49 -5.46 3.30
CA TYR A 81 4.66 -6.91 3.14
C TYR A 81 4.14 -7.66 4.37
N GLY A 82 4.49 -7.21 5.58
CA GLY A 82 3.99 -7.78 6.83
C GLY A 82 2.47 -7.81 6.92
N LYS A 83 1.78 -6.73 6.48
CA LYS A 83 0.32 -6.70 6.41
C LYS A 83 -0.24 -7.62 5.31
N LEU A 84 0.33 -7.58 4.11
CA LEU A 84 -0.10 -8.38 2.96
C LEU A 84 -0.02 -9.90 3.20
N LYS A 85 0.99 -10.37 3.93
CA LYS A 85 1.10 -11.80 4.29
C LYS A 85 -0.07 -12.29 5.14
N ASN A 86 -0.63 -11.42 5.97
CA ASN A 86 -1.75 -11.73 6.85
C ASN A 86 -3.11 -11.53 6.16
N LEU A 87 -3.09 -11.04 4.92
CA LEU A 87 -4.30 -10.67 4.20
C LEU A 87 -5.03 -11.88 3.60
N LYS A 88 -4.39 -13.05 3.45
CA LYS A 88 -4.95 -14.22 2.78
C LYS A 88 -6.03 -14.89 3.64
#